data_AF-H1UVZ7-F1
#
_entry.id   AF-H1UVZ7-F1
#
_cell.length_a   1.000
_cell.length_b   1.000
_cell.length_c   1.000
_cell.angle_alpha   90.00
_cell.angle_beta   90.00
_cell.angle_gamma   90.00
#
_symmetry.space_group_name_H-M   'P 1'
#
loop_
_entity.id
_entity.type
_entity.pdbx_description
1 polymer ?
#
loop_
_entity_poly.entity_id
_entity_poly.type
_entity_poly.pdbx_seq_one_letter_code
_entity_poly.pdbx_strand_id
1 'polypeptide(L)'
;MLAINFFSFVLGFALFLGASGDYVADLSLLAFTGTPVGKVVPFDGLDLYVSMPRNQSGKTNGTTARTRFGVLLLTDIYGIQSRENKLLVDSFARAGYVAVAPDLFENKPKSEDPMASFNGTEFFRAHGPAVTDPKVEKTIAYMRDKMDIQKIASTG
;
A
#
# COMPACT_ATOMS: atom_id res chain seq x y z
N MET A 1 -14.73 -62.15 38.58
CA MET A 1 -13.77 -61.85 39.67
C MET A 1 -12.41 -62.35 39.21
N LEU A 2 -11.30 -61.61 39.16
CA LEU A 2 -10.93 -60.32 39.75
C LEU A 2 -9.66 -59.84 38.99
N ALA A 3 -9.41 -58.54 39.03
CA ALA A 3 -8.34 -57.78 38.37
C ALA A 3 -6.88 -58.21 38.69
N ILE A 4 -5.89 -57.69 37.93
CA ILE A 4 -4.88 -56.71 38.44
C ILE A 4 -3.84 -56.33 37.34
N ASN A 5 -3.90 -55.05 36.96
CA ASN A 5 -2.88 -54.03 36.62
C ASN A 5 -1.54 -54.39 35.94
N PHE A 6 -1.29 -53.71 34.81
CA PHE A 6 0.01 -53.07 34.56
C PHE A 6 -0.17 -51.57 34.30
N PHE A 7 0.58 -50.81 35.09
CA PHE A 7 0.65 -49.36 35.18
C PHE A 7 1.24 -48.77 33.89
N SER A 8 0.63 -47.72 33.33
CA SER A 8 1.33 -46.84 32.37
C SER A 8 1.16 -45.39 32.81
N PHE A 9 2.30 -44.80 33.11
CA PHE A 9 2.52 -43.47 33.63
C PHE A 9 2.26 -42.46 32.50
N VAL A 10 1.10 -41.81 32.51
CA VAL A 10 0.84 -40.67 31.62
C VAL A 10 1.35 -39.41 32.32
N LEU A 11 2.53 -38.97 31.91
CA LEU A 11 3.11 -37.68 32.28
C LEU A 11 2.24 -36.57 31.66
N GLY A 12 1.50 -35.85 32.50
CA GLY A 12 0.64 -34.76 32.08
C GLY A 12 1.44 -33.63 31.42
N PHE A 13 1.18 -33.39 30.15
CA PHE A 13 1.64 -32.21 29.43
C PHE A 13 0.70 -31.05 29.78
N ALA A 14 1.07 -30.23 30.76
CA ALA A 14 0.34 -29.00 31.06
C ALA A 14 0.61 -28.00 29.92
N LEU A 15 -0.35 -27.88 29.00
CA LEU A 15 -0.41 -26.78 28.05
C LEU A 15 -0.67 -25.48 28.83
N PHE A 16 0.37 -24.66 28.97
CA PHE A 16 0.20 -23.25 29.26
C PHE A 16 -0.48 -22.61 28.03
N LEU A 17 -1.80 -22.40 28.09
CA LEU A 17 -2.45 -21.43 27.21
C LEU A 17 -2.05 -20.02 27.68
N GLY A 18 -0.92 -19.55 27.18
CA GLY A 18 -0.65 -18.12 27.10
C GLY A 18 -1.49 -17.56 25.96
N ALA A 19 -2.52 -16.78 26.27
CA ALA A 19 -3.19 -15.96 25.28
C ALA A 19 -2.30 -14.75 24.96
N SER A 20 -1.25 -14.95 24.15
CA SER A 20 -0.76 -13.85 23.32
C SER A 20 -1.75 -13.74 22.17
N GLY A 21 -2.44 -12.60 22.07
CA GLY A 21 -3.14 -12.24 20.85
C GLY A 21 -2.08 -12.04 19.77
N ASP A 22 -1.68 -13.12 19.12
CA ASP A 22 -0.70 -13.09 18.05
C ASP A 22 -1.36 -12.34 16.88
N TYR A 23 -0.97 -11.08 16.67
CA TYR A 23 -1.25 -10.38 15.43
C TYR A 23 -0.45 -11.06 14.32
N VAL A 24 -0.98 -12.15 13.77
CA VAL A 24 -0.45 -12.72 12.53
C VAL A 24 -0.85 -11.75 11.42
N ALA A 25 0.11 -10.92 10.99
CA ALA A 25 -0.09 -10.07 9.83
C ALA A 25 -0.40 -10.96 8.62
N ASP A 26 -1.54 -10.71 7.97
CA ASP A 26 -1.84 -11.33 6.68
C ASP A 26 -0.89 -10.73 5.62
N LEU A 27 0.23 -11.40 5.41
CA LEU A 27 1.26 -10.98 4.46
C LEU A 27 0.78 -11.00 3.00
N SER A 28 -0.37 -11.61 2.71
CA SER A 28 -0.95 -11.59 1.35
C SER A 28 -1.36 -10.18 0.89
N LEU A 29 -1.50 -9.24 1.83
CA LEU A 29 -1.73 -7.83 1.53
C LEU A 29 -0.51 -7.14 0.91
N LEU A 30 0.71 -7.54 1.27
CA LEU A 30 1.93 -6.91 0.79
C LEU A 30 2.41 -7.59 -0.48
N ALA A 31 2.69 -6.80 -1.52
CA ALA A 31 3.32 -7.29 -2.74
C ALA A 31 4.63 -6.54 -2.97
N PHE A 32 5.72 -7.30 -3.07
CA PHE A 32 7.04 -6.80 -3.46
C PHE A 32 7.43 -7.25 -4.87
N THR A 33 6.64 -8.14 -5.46
CA THR A 33 6.83 -8.70 -6.81
C THR A 33 5.48 -8.83 -7.50
N GLY A 34 5.51 -9.11 -8.80
CA GLY A 34 4.30 -9.31 -9.61
C GLY A 34 3.99 -8.14 -10.53
N THR A 35 2.77 -8.11 -11.05
CA THR A 35 2.31 -7.09 -12.00
C THR A 35 1.39 -6.10 -11.28
N PRO A 36 1.68 -4.79 -11.33
CA PRO A 36 0.78 -3.79 -10.77
C PRO A 36 -0.60 -3.83 -11.41
N VAL A 37 -1.65 -3.62 -10.62
CA VAL A 37 -3.07 -3.76 -11.04
C VAL A 37 -3.84 -2.44 -11.06
N GLY A 38 -3.36 -1.42 -10.34
CA GLY A 38 -3.83 -0.05 -10.47
C GLY A 38 -3.55 0.55 -11.86
N LYS A 39 -4.05 1.76 -12.09
CA LYS A 39 -3.99 2.44 -13.39
C LYS A 39 -3.38 3.82 -13.26
N VAL A 40 -2.62 4.23 -14.27
CA VAL A 40 -2.24 5.63 -14.44
C VAL A 40 -3.45 6.39 -15.00
N VAL A 41 -3.87 7.44 -14.30
CA VAL A 41 -4.99 8.32 -14.63
C VAL A 41 -4.45 9.74 -14.75
N PRO A 42 -4.59 10.39 -15.92
CA PRO A 42 -4.23 11.79 -16.05
C PRO A 42 -5.27 12.68 -15.37
N PHE A 43 -4.82 13.66 -14.61
CA PHE A 43 -5.67 14.67 -13.96
C PHE A 43 -5.00 16.04 -13.98
N ASP A 44 -5.58 17.00 -14.70
CA ASP A 44 -5.06 18.36 -14.86
C ASP A 44 -3.56 18.41 -15.21
N GLY A 45 -3.13 17.55 -16.14
CA GLY A 45 -1.74 17.46 -16.59
C GLY A 45 -0.77 16.79 -15.60
N LEU A 46 -1.29 16.16 -14.53
CA LEU A 46 -0.53 15.32 -13.60
C LEU A 46 -0.97 13.87 -13.74
N ASP A 47 -0.01 12.97 -13.94
CA ASP A 47 -0.28 11.53 -13.94
C ASP A 47 -0.39 11.02 -12.49
N LEU A 48 -1.48 10.30 -12.21
CA LEU A 48 -1.76 9.69 -10.92
C LEU A 48 -1.83 8.18 -11.08
N TYR A 49 -1.03 7.43 -10.34
CA TYR A 49 -1.25 5.99 -10.20
C TYR A 49 -2.33 5.74 -9.15
N VAL A 50 -3.48 5.22 -9.58
CA VAL A 50 -4.66 5.00 -8.76
C VAL A 50 -4.94 3.52 -8.64
N SER A 51 -5.03 3.02 -7.41
CA SER A 51 -5.43 1.65 -7.11
C SER A 51 -6.66 1.63 -6.21
N MET A 52 -7.64 0.83 -6.60
CA MET A 52 -8.94 0.72 -5.94
C MET A 52 -9.01 -0.59 -5.15
N PRO A 53 -9.64 -0.59 -3.96
CA PRO A 53 -9.83 -1.81 -3.22
C PRO A 53 -10.68 -2.79 -4.04
N ARG A 54 -10.24 -4.05 -4.12
CA ARG A 54 -11.05 -5.10 -4.74
C ARG A 54 -12.24 -5.37 -3.82
N ASN A 55 -13.41 -5.66 -4.39
CA ASN A 55 -14.53 -6.22 -3.62
C ASN A 55 -14.06 -7.54 -3.00
N GLN A 56 -13.59 -7.50 -1.75
CA GLN A 56 -13.35 -8.70 -0.96
C GLN A 56 -14.72 -9.37 -0.81
N SER A 57 -14.88 -10.51 -1.47
CA SER A 57 -16.11 -11.28 -1.61
C SER A 57 -17.03 -11.19 -0.38
N GLY A 58 -18.27 -10.68 -0.57
CA GLY A 58 -19.40 -11.07 0.26
C GLY A 58 -20.21 -10.01 1.02
N LYS A 59 -19.90 -8.70 0.98
CA LYS A 59 -20.80 -7.68 1.57
C LYS A 59 -20.94 -6.42 0.70
N THR A 60 -22.05 -6.44 -0.03
CA THR A 60 -22.97 -5.34 -0.40
C THR A 60 -22.44 -4.18 -1.25
N ASN A 61 -23.10 -4.03 -2.41
CA ASN A 61 -23.15 -2.81 -3.20
C ASN A 61 -23.63 -1.63 -2.33
N GLY A 62 -22.69 -0.77 -1.96
CA GLY A 62 -22.94 0.46 -1.22
C GLY A 62 -21.62 0.89 -0.61
N THR A 63 -21.10 2.05 -1.04
CA THR A 63 -19.87 2.73 -0.59
C THR A 63 -19.40 2.23 0.79
N THR A 64 -18.59 1.17 0.80
CA THR A 64 -18.14 0.55 2.06
C THR A 64 -17.36 1.61 2.81
N ALA A 65 -17.60 1.80 4.11
CA ALA A 65 -17.03 2.90 4.90
C ALA A 65 -15.51 3.11 4.74
N ARG A 66 -14.75 2.09 4.33
CA ARG A 66 -13.31 2.17 4.00
C ARG A 66 -12.98 2.95 2.73
N THR A 67 -13.88 3.01 1.74
CA THR A 67 -13.69 3.81 0.52
C THR A 67 -13.66 5.31 0.78
N ARG A 68 -14.12 5.78 1.95
CA ARG A 68 -13.99 7.19 2.37
C ARG A 68 -12.64 7.51 3.02
N PHE A 69 -11.78 6.49 3.19
CA PHE A 69 -10.40 6.63 3.66
C PHE A 69 -9.46 6.34 2.50
N GLY A 70 -8.56 7.27 2.23
CA GLY A 70 -7.57 7.15 1.19
C GLY A 70 -6.15 7.20 1.72
N VAL A 71 -5.25 6.59 0.97
CA VAL A 71 -3.80 6.67 1.19
C VAL A 71 -3.18 7.42 0.02
N LEU A 72 -2.45 8.48 0.33
CA LEU A 72 -1.59 9.20 -0.59
C LEU A 72 -0.16 8.71 -0.41
N LEU A 73 0.38 7.98 -1.38
CA LEU A 73 1.78 7.56 -1.37
C LEU A 73 2.64 8.59 -2.11
N LEU A 74 3.58 9.20 -1.40
CA LEU A 74 4.65 10.01 -1.98
C LEU A 74 5.81 9.09 -2.30
N THR A 75 6.14 8.96 -3.58
CA THR A 75 7.14 8.00 -4.05
C THR A 75 8.56 8.47 -3.77
N ASP A 76 9.48 7.51 -3.67
CA ASP A 76 10.91 7.80 -3.65
C ASP A 76 11.41 8.30 -5.02
N ILE A 77 12.72 8.50 -5.17
CA ILE A 77 13.33 9.04 -6.39
C ILE A 77 13.04 8.25 -7.68
N TYR A 78 12.54 7.01 -7.61
CA TYR A 78 12.18 6.23 -8.79
C TYR A 78 10.74 6.50 -9.29
N GLY A 79 9.95 7.25 -8.52
CA GLY A 79 8.64 7.73 -8.95
C GLY A 79 7.60 6.62 -9.10
N ILE A 80 6.48 6.98 -9.73
CA ILE A 80 5.43 5.99 -10.08
C ILE A 80 5.85 5.08 -11.23
N GLN A 81 6.98 5.37 -11.88
CA GLN A 81 7.54 4.58 -12.97
C GLN A 81 8.08 3.26 -12.44
N SER A 82 8.66 3.25 -11.23
CA SER A 82 9.05 2.03 -10.52
C SER A 82 7.87 1.08 -10.31
N ARG A 83 8.12 -0.21 -10.57
CA ARG A 83 7.12 -1.26 -10.38
C ARG A 83 6.80 -1.44 -8.91
N GLU A 84 7.81 -1.38 -8.06
CA GLU A 84 7.74 -1.61 -6.62
C GLU A 84 6.90 -0.52 -5.95
N ASN A 85 7.06 0.74 -6.35
CA ASN A 85 6.21 1.83 -5.89
C ASN A 85 4.74 1.60 -6.27
N LYS A 86 4.44 1.16 -7.51
CA LYS A 86 3.07 0.83 -7.91
C LYS A 86 2.49 -0.36 -7.11
N LEU A 87 3.29 -1.41 -6.86
CA LEU A 87 2.88 -2.56 -6.05
C LEU A 87 2.60 -2.18 -4.59
N LEU A 88 3.30 -1.18 -4.05
CA LEU A 88 3.02 -0.64 -2.72
C LEU A 88 1.66 0.08 -2.69
N VAL A 89 1.33 0.90 -3.70
CA VAL A 89 -0.01 1.49 -3.84
C VAL A 89 -1.07 0.39 -3.89
N ASP A 90 -0.84 -0.67 -4.67
CA ASP A 90 -1.75 -1.80 -4.75
C ASP A 90 -1.89 -2.57 -3.42
N SER A 91 -0.87 -2.55 -2.57
CA SER A 91 -0.91 -3.16 -1.24
C SER A 91 -1.88 -2.43 -0.32
N PHE A 92 -1.89 -1.10 -0.34
CA PHE A 92 -2.90 -0.30 0.37
C PHE A 92 -4.31 -0.54 -0.17
N ALA A 93 -4.44 -0.72 -1.49
CA ALA A 93 -5.70 -1.09 -2.11
C ALA A 93 -6.20 -2.47 -1.64
N ARG A 94 -5.33 -3.48 -1.60
CA ARG A 94 -5.68 -4.80 -1.05
C ARG A 94 -6.09 -4.74 0.43
N ALA A 95 -5.50 -3.82 1.20
CA ALA A 95 -5.89 -3.56 2.60
C ALA A 95 -7.27 -2.87 2.74
N GLY A 96 -7.87 -2.43 1.64
CA GLY A 96 -9.23 -1.89 1.59
C GLY A 96 -9.30 -0.36 1.48
N TYR A 97 -8.18 0.33 1.21
CA TYR A 97 -8.15 1.78 1.04
C TYR A 97 -8.14 2.16 -0.44
N VAL A 98 -8.68 3.33 -0.78
CA VAL A 98 -8.36 3.94 -2.07
C VAL A 98 -6.94 4.49 -1.99
N ALA A 99 -6.03 4.04 -2.85
CA ALA A 99 -4.63 4.43 -2.79
C ALA A 99 -4.22 5.17 -4.07
N VAL A 100 -3.54 6.30 -3.91
CA VAL A 100 -3.11 7.16 -5.02
C VAL A 100 -1.67 7.58 -4.82
N ALA A 101 -0.87 7.53 -5.89
CA ALA A 101 0.48 8.10 -5.93
C ALA A 101 0.60 9.07 -7.12
N PRO A 102 0.98 10.33 -6.92
CA PRO A 102 1.24 11.24 -8.02
C PRO A 102 2.63 11.04 -8.63
N ASP A 103 2.76 11.35 -9.91
CA ASP A 103 4.06 11.58 -10.53
C ASP A 103 4.66 12.91 -10.03
N LEU A 104 5.50 12.81 -9.01
CA LEU A 104 6.19 13.96 -8.43
C LEU A 104 7.28 14.54 -9.37
N PHE A 105 7.71 13.78 -10.38
CA PHE A 105 8.94 14.05 -11.14
C PHE A 105 8.71 14.33 -12.64
N GLU A 106 7.46 14.50 -13.09
CA GLU A 106 7.14 14.82 -14.50
C GLU A 106 7.73 13.81 -15.49
N ASN A 107 7.57 12.52 -15.20
CA ASN A 107 8.13 11.42 -15.97
C ASN A 107 9.66 11.44 -16.09
N LYS A 108 10.35 12.15 -15.18
CA LYS A 108 11.82 12.18 -15.06
C LYS A 108 12.32 11.67 -13.70
N PRO A 109 11.86 10.51 -13.21
CA PRO A 109 12.46 9.90 -12.02
C PRO A 109 13.89 9.44 -12.29
N LYS A 110 14.60 9.04 -11.24
CA LYS A 110 15.83 8.26 -11.38
C LYS A 110 15.54 6.95 -12.13
N SER A 111 16.41 6.57 -13.06
CA SER A 111 16.35 5.26 -13.72
C SER A 111 16.70 4.11 -12.76
N GLU A 112 16.02 2.98 -12.89
CA GLU A 112 16.35 1.72 -12.20
C GLU A 112 17.50 0.95 -12.87
N ASP A 113 17.92 1.36 -14.09
CA ASP A 113 19.08 0.79 -14.75
C ASP A 113 20.35 1.03 -13.91
N PRO A 114 21.04 -0.05 -13.44
CA PRO A 114 22.26 0.08 -12.65
C PRO A 114 23.39 0.83 -13.36
N MET A 115 23.37 0.89 -14.69
CA MET A 115 24.38 1.59 -15.49
C MET A 115 24.06 3.07 -15.74
N ALA A 116 22.85 3.53 -15.41
CA ALA A 116 22.45 4.91 -15.61
C ALA A 116 23.16 5.85 -14.61
N SER A 117 23.74 6.93 -15.14
CA SER A 117 24.30 8.00 -14.29
C SER A 117 23.18 8.73 -13.55
N PHE A 118 23.40 9.07 -12.27
CA PHE A 118 22.45 9.81 -11.47
C PHE A 118 23.14 10.96 -10.72
N ASN A 119 22.68 12.19 -10.96
CA ASN A 119 23.12 13.38 -10.23
C ASN A 119 22.06 13.76 -9.18
N GLY A 120 22.21 13.25 -7.95
CA GLY A 120 21.26 13.51 -6.87
C GLY A 120 21.13 14.99 -6.50
N THR A 121 22.22 15.75 -6.52
CA THR A 121 22.19 17.19 -6.16
C THR A 121 21.34 17.98 -7.15
N GLU A 122 21.47 17.71 -8.44
CA GLU A 122 20.66 18.35 -9.47
C GLU A 122 19.20 17.89 -9.38
N PHE A 123 18.97 16.59 -9.17
CA PHE A 123 17.63 16.02 -9.01
C PHE A 123 16.85 16.68 -7.86
N PHE A 124 17.43 16.75 -6.66
CA PHE A 124 16.76 17.37 -5.51
C PHE A 124 16.59 18.89 -5.65
N ARG A 125 17.42 19.55 -6.45
CA ARG A 125 17.22 20.96 -6.79
C ARG A 125 16.02 21.14 -7.74
N ALA A 126 15.87 20.25 -8.72
CA ALA A 126 14.80 20.31 -9.71
C ALA A 126 13.44 19.84 -9.16
N HIS A 127 13.45 18.98 -8.14
CA HIS A 127 12.24 18.33 -7.58
C HIS A 127 12.05 18.61 -6.08
N GLY A 128 12.34 19.84 -5.65
CA GLY A 128 12.09 20.27 -4.28
C GLY A 128 10.60 20.58 -3.99
N PRO A 129 10.25 20.88 -2.73
CA PRO A 129 8.87 21.13 -2.29
C PRO A 129 8.10 22.17 -3.13
N ALA A 130 8.76 23.26 -3.55
CA ALA A 130 8.12 24.28 -4.39
C ALA A 130 7.59 23.74 -5.73
N VAL A 131 8.13 22.61 -6.22
CA VAL A 131 7.71 21.94 -7.46
C VAL A 131 6.76 20.78 -7.15
N THR A 132 6.97 20.04 -6.06
CA THR A 132 6.19 18.85 -5.72
C THR A 132 4.90 19.15 -4.96
N ASP A 133 4.89 20.16 -4.09
CA ASP A 133 3.73 20.48 -3.25
C ASP A 133 2.47 20.80 -4.07
N PRO A 134 2.54 21.58 -5.18
CA PRO A 134 1.37 21.79 -6.04
C PRO A 134 0.83 20.49 -6.68
N LYS A 135 1.68 19.48 -6.88
CA LYS A 135 1.28 18.16 -7.40
C LYS A 135 0.58 17.35 -6.31
N VAL A 136 1.08 17.44 -5.08
CA VAL A 136 0.46 16.84 -3.88
C VAL A 136 -0.92 17.46 -3.64
N GLU A 137 -1.04 18.78 -3.66
CA GLU A 137 -2.32 19.50 -3.52
C GLU A 137 -3.33 19.08 -4.60
N LYS A 138 -2.90 19.03 -5.86
CA LYS A 138 -3.73 18.56 -6.97
C LYS A 138 -4.20 17.12 -6.78
N THR A 139 -3.36 16.26 -6.22
CA THR A 139 -3.72 14.87 -5.90
C THR A 139 -4.73 14.79 -4.77
N ILE A 140 -4.57 15.62 -3.74
CA ILE A 140 -5.55 15.74 -2.65
C ILE A 140 -6.89 16.21 -3.22
N ALA A 141 -6.91 17.21 -4.10
CA ALA A 141 -8.12 17.66 -4.77
C ALA A 141 -8.78 16.55 -5.60
N TYR A 142 -7.99 15.79 -6.37
CA TYR A 142 -8.50 14.61 -7.09
C TYR A 142 -9.16 13.59 -6.15
N MET A 143 -8.48 13.22 -5.06
CA MET A 143 -9.00 12.28 -4.08
C MET A 143 -10.30 12.80 -3.42
N ARG A 144 -10.38 14.08 -3.11
CA ARG A 144 -11.54 14.71 -2.48
C ARG A 144 -12.72 14.80 -3.45
N ASP A 145 -12.48 15.39 -4.61
CA ASP A 145 -13.54 15.86 -5.50
C ASP A 145 -13.99 14.79 -6.50
N LYS A 146 -13.07 13.92 -6.94
CA LYS A 146 -13.37 12.88 -7.93
C LYS A 146 -13.62 11.51 -7.30
N MET A 147 -13.05 11.26 -6.12
CA MET A 147 -13.14 9.95 -5.46
C MET A 147 -13.93 9.97 -4.13
N ASP A 148 -14.43 11.13 -3.69
CA ASP A 148 -15.20 11.29 -2.44
C ASP A 148 -14.45 10.79 -1.18
N ILE A 149 -13.13 10.97 -1.15
CA ILE A 149 -12.30 10.59 0.00
C ILE A 149 -12.43 11.64 1.12
N GLN A 150 -12.90 11.23 2.30
CA GLN A 150 -13.12 12.11 3.44
C GLN A 150 -11.93 12.22 4.39
N LYS A 151 -11.08 11.19 4.45
CA LYS A 151 -9.88 11.17 5.28
C LYS A 151 -8.72 10.63 4.45
N ILE A 152 -7.63 11.38 4.41
CA ILE A 152 -6.44 11.03 3.64
C ILE A 152 -5.29 10.86 4.64
N ALA A 153 -4.66 9.69 4.63
CA ALA A 153 -3.37 9.48 5.25
C ALA A 153 -2.29 9.61 4.19
N SER A 154 -1.17 10.27 4.50
CA SER A 154 0.01 10.31 3.63
C SER A 154 1.10 9.38 4.15
N THR A 155 1.85 8.78 3.24
CA THR A 155 3.03 7.95 3.53
C THR A 155 4.06 8.11 2.41
N GLY A 156 5.32 7.80 2.68
CA GLY A 156 6.42 7.82 1.72
C GLY A 156 7.69 7.26 2.34
#